data_AF-L0J602-F1
#
_entry.id   AF-L0J602-F1
#
_cell.length_a   1.000
_cell.length_b   1.000
_cell.length_c   1.000
_cell.angle_alpha   90.00
_cell.angle_beta   90.00
_cell.angle_gamma   90.00
#
_symmetry.space_group_name_H-M   'P 1'
#
loop_
_entity.id
_entity.type
_entity.pdbx_description
1 polymer ?
#
loop_
_entity_poly.entity_id
_entity_poly.type
_entity_poly.pdbx_seq_one_letter_code
_entity_poly.pdbx_strand_id
1 'polypeptide(L)'
;MAATPEGLARALWRESLIDSLAAIEHDRWSHWQEYLHAQCRPNDDGSLTIPADLVARWTKQMSTPYARLSPAEKESDREQVRRYIPVIESALTET
;
A
#
# COMPACT_ATOMS: atom_id res chain seq x y z
N MET A 1 -7.34 30.32 -13.30
CA MET A 1 -6.18 30.79 -12.50
C MET A 1 -5.34 29.58 -12.16
N ALA A 2 -4.01 29.64 -12.27
CA ALA A 2 -3.17 28.52 -11.82
C ALA A 2 -3.34 28.33 -10.31
N ALA A 3 -3.45 27.07 -9.86
CA ALA A 3 -3.54 26.76 -8.43
C ALA A 3 -2.28 27.25 -7.71
N THR A 4 -2.46 27.96 -6.59
CA THR A 4 -1.33 28.39 -5.75
C THR A 4 -0.78 27.19 -4.96
N PRO A 5 0.50 27.19 -4.58
CA PRO A 5 1.06 26.13 -3.73
C PRO A 5 0.27 25.90 -2.43
N GLU A 6 -0.25 26.98 -1.83
CA GLU A 6 -1.10 26.92 -0.63
C GLU A 6 -2.47 26.27 -0.91
N GLY A 7 -3.07 26.56 -2.07
CA GLY A 7 -4.33 25.95 -2.52
C GLY A 7 -4.18 24.45 -2.74
N LEU A 8 -3.10 24.04 -3.42
CA LEU A 8 -2.78 22.63 -3.63
C LEU A 8 -2.52 21.90 -2.31
N ALA A 9 -1.75 22.50 -1.40
CA ALA A 9 -1.52 21.92 -0.08
C ALA A 9 -2.85 21.72 0.66
N ARG A 10 -3.73 22.73 0.68
CA ARG A 10 -5.06 22.59 1.30
C ARG A 10 -5.89 21.48 0.65
N ALA A 11 -5.85 21.35 -0.67
CA ALA A 11 -6.57 20.29 -1.39
C ALA A 11 -6.09 18.89 -0.99
N LEU A 12 -4.77 18.71 -0.81
CA LEU A 12 -4.16 17.45 -0.39
C LEU A 12 -4.47 17.05 1.05
N TRP A 13 -4.76 18.03 1.92
CA TRP A 13 -5.10 17.82 3.33
C TRP A 13 -6.62 17.87 3.60
N ARG A 14 -7.48 17.82 2.57
CA ARG A 14 -8.93 17.71 2.77
C ARG A 14 -9.25 16.35 3.41
N GLU A 15 -10.03 16.35 4.49
CA GLU A 15 -10.49 15.13 5.17
C GLU A 15 -11.09 14.10 4.21
N SER A 16 -11.90 14.54 3.25
CA SER A 16 -12.52 13.65 2.25
C SER A 16 -11.50 12.95 1.34
N LEU A 17 -10.39 13.62 1.01
CA LEU A 17 -9.31 13.01 0.25
C LEU A 17 -8.52 12.05 1.14
N ILE A 18 -8.18 12.46 2.36
CA ILE A 18 -7.48 11.58 3.31
C ILE A 18 -8.28 10.31 3.55
N ASP A 19 -9.59 10.39 3.72
CA ASP A 19 -10.49 9.24 3.88
C ASP A 19 -10.50 8.33 2.64
N SER A 20 -10.55 8.93 1.44
CA SER A 20 -10.46 8.18 0.17
C SER A 20 -9.12 7.46 0.00
N LEU A 21 -8.00 8.10 0.39
CA LEU A 21 -6.68 7.48 0.35
C LEU A 21 -6.52 6.41 1.44
N ALA A 22 -7.11 6.61 2.61
CA ALA A 22 -7.13 5.64 3.70
C ALA A 22 -7.92 4.38 3.32
N ALA A 23 -9.04 4.52 2.58
CA ALA A 23 -9.77 3.39 2.04
C ALA A 23 -8.89 2.52 1.12
N ILE A 24 -8.10 3.16 0.23
CA ILE A 24 -7.15 2.44 -0.64
C ILE A 24 -6.06 1.74 0.18
N GLU A 25 -5.51 2.39 1.20
CA GLU A 25 -4.50 1.77 2.07
C GLU A 25 -5.08 0.60 2.85
N HIS A 26 -6.33 0.70 3.32
CA HIS A 26 -7.02 -0.37 4.02
C HIS A 26 -7.22 -1.58 3.10
N ASP A 27 -7.69 -1.38 1.87
CA ASP A 27 -7.86 -2.44 0.88
C ASP A 27 -6.50 -3.11 0.55
N ARG A 28 -5.44 -2.32 0.40
CA ARG A 28 -4.07 -2.82 0.19
C ARG A 28 -3.61 -3.69 1.35
N TRP A 29 -3.82 -3.23 2.59
CA TRP A 29 -3.46 -3.97 3.80
C TRP A 29 -4.28 -5.27 3.91
N SER A 30 -5.60 -5.21 3.73
CA SER A 30 -6.49 -6.37 3.81
C SER A 30 -6.08 -7.44 2.81
N HIS A 31 -5.82 -7.04 1.56
CA HIS A 31 -5.38 -7.96 0.52
C HIS A 31 -4.05 -8.66 0.87
N TRP A 32 -3.10 -7.93 1.47
CA TRP A 32 -1.84 -8.52 1.93
C TRP A 32 -2.03 -9.46 3.13
N GLN A 33 -2.93 -9.13 4.07
CA GLN A 33 -3.27 -10.00 5.18
C GLN A 33 -3.92 -11.30 4.70
N GLU A 34 -4.89 -11.20 3.79
CA GLU A 34 -5.54 -12.36 3.16
C GLU A 34 -4.53 -13.25 2.43
N TYR A 35 -3.64 -12.64 1.62
CA TYR A 35 -2.59 -13.37 0.93
C TYR A 35 -1.65 -14.07 1.91
N LEU A 36 -1.19 -13.38 2.97
CA LEU A 36 -0.33 -13.98 3.99
C LEU A 36 -1.03 -15.13 4.70
N HIS A 37 -2.27 -14.94 5.15
CA HIS A 37 -3.06 -15.97 5.83
C HIS A 37 -3.27 -17.19 4.94
N ALA A 38 -3.53 -16.99 3.65
CA ALA A 38 -3.68 -18.08 2.67
C ALA A 38 -2.40 -18.90 2.47
N GLN A 39 -1.22 -18.36 2.78
CA GLN A 39 0.04 -19.10 2.76
C GLN A 39 0.35 -19.82 4.08
N CYS A 40 -0.40 -19.55 5.14
CA CYS A 40 -0.15 -20.13 6.46
C CYS A 40 -0.75 -21.52 6.61
N ARG A 41 -0.21 -22.29 7.56
CA ARG A 41 -0.82 -23.53 8.04
C ARG A 41 -1.71 -23.22 9.24
N PRO A 42 -3.00 -23.59 9.22
CA PRO A 42 -3.85 -23.43 10.39
C PRO A 42 -3.50 -24.47 11.47
N ASN A 43 -3.56 -24.03 12.72
CA ASN A 43 -3.39 -24.87 13.90
C ASN A 43 -4.73 -25.10 14.62
N ASP A 44 -4.77 -26.11 15.50
CA ASP A 44 -6.00 -26.51 16.22
C ASP A 44 -6.55 -25.42 17.15
N ASP A 45 -5.70 -24.50 17.62
CA ASP A 45 -6.07 -23.36 18.47
C ASP A 45 -6.53 -22.12 17.68
N GLY A 46 -6.64 -22.23 16.35
CA GLY A 46 -6.99 -21.13 15.46
C GLY A 46 -5.82 -20.20 15.11
N SER A 47 -4.61 -20.46 15.63
CA SER A 47 -3.42 -19.73 15.20
C SER A 47 -2.96 -20.16 13.80
N LEU A 48 -2.11 -19.33 13.19
CA LEU A 48 -1.54 -19.57 11.87
C LEU A 48 -0.01 -19.70 11.99
N THR A 49 0.55 -20.74 11.38
CA THR A 49 2.00 -20.93 11.26
C THR A 49 2.45 -20.58 9.84
N ILE A 50 3.29 -19.55 9.73
CA ILE A 50 3.92 -19.17 8.46
C ILE A 50 5.04 -20.18 8.14
N PRO A 51 5.07 -20.76 6.93
CA PRO A 51 6.20 -21.59 6.48
C PRO A 51 7.55 -20.85 6.59
N ALA A 52 8.58 -21.55 7.05
CA ALA A 52 9.88 -20.94 7.37
C ALA A 52 10.57 -20.29 6.14
N ASP A 53 10.37 -20.86 4.96
CA ASP A 53 10.87 -20.32 3.69
C ASP A 53 10.19 -18.98 3.34
N LEU A 54 8.88 -18.85 3.60
CA LEU A 54 8.15 -17.60 3.43
C LEU A 54 8.55 -16.56 4.48
N VAL A 55 8.76 -16.96 5.73
CA VAL A 55 9.34 -16.09 6.76
C VAL A 55 10.69 -15.54 6.29
N ALA A 56 11.60 -16.41 5.84
CA ALA A 56 12.92 -15.99 5.37
C ALA A 56 12.83 -15.05 4.15
N ARG A 57 11.97 -15.38 3.18
CA ARG A 57 11.74 -14.57 1.97
C ARG A 57 11.20 -13.19 2.32
N TRP A 58 10.07 -13.10 3.03
CA TRP A 58 9.45 -11.82 3.36
C TRP A 58 10.29 -10.99 4.30
N THR A 59 10.99 -11.62 5.26
CA THR A 59 11.96 -10.93 6.13
C THR A 59 13.07 -10.26 5.28
N LYS A 60 13.64 -10.99 4.32
CA LYS A 60 14.64 -10.43 3.40
C LYS A 60 14.07 -9.27 2.58
N GLN A 61 12.85 -9.41 2.07
CA GLN A 61 12.20 -8.35 1.29
C GLN A 61 11.97 -7.08 2.11
N MET A 62 11.35 -7.20 3.29
CA MET A 62 11.08 -6.04 4.16
C MET A 62 12.35 -5.39 4.72
N SER A 63 13.44 -6.15 4.89
CA SER A 63 14.73 -5.61 5.34
C SER A 63 15.58 -5.04 4.21
N THR A 64 15.20 -5.24 2.95
CA THR A 64 15.94 -4.73 1.79
C THR A 64 15.45 -3.33 1.45
N PRO A 65 16.31 -2.30 1.47
CA PRO A 65 15.91 -0.95 1.07
C PRO A 65 15.35 -0.94 -0.36
N TYR A 66 14.31 -0.15 -0.62
CA TYR A 66 13.64 -0.08 -1.93
C TYR A 66 14.64 0.04 -3.09
N ALA A 67 15.66 0.88 -2.97
CA ALA A 67 16.69 1.08 -4.01
C ALA A 67 17.40 -0.23 -4.42
N ARG A 68 17.49 -1.21 -3.52
CA ARG A 68 18.14 -2.51 -3.69
C ARG A 68 17.18 -3.66 -4.01
N LEU A 69 15.87 -3.42 -4.03
CA LEU A 69 14.89 -4.40 -4.49
C LEU A 69 15.10 -4.76 -5.96
N SER A 70 14.72 -5.98 -6.33
CA SER A 70 14.67 -6.39 -7.73
C SER A 70 13.67 -5.54 -8.52
N PRO A 71 13.81 -5.46 -9.86
CA PRO A 71 12.84 -4.75 -10.69
C PRO A 71 11.39 -5.20 -10.50
N ALA A 72 11.17 -6.51 -10.30
CA ALA A 72 9.84 -7.07 -10.09
C ALA A 72 9.25 -6.67 -8.73
N GLU A 73 10.04 -6.70 -7.66
CA GLU A 73 9.60 -6.23 -6.33
C GLU A 73 9.26 -4.75 -6.35
N LYS A 74 10.11 -3.92 -6.98
CA LYS A 74 9.83 -2.49 -7.18
C LYS A 74 8.57 -2.27 -8.02
N GLU A 75 8.30 -3.14 -8.99
CA GLU A 75 7.11 -3.02 -9.82
C GLU A 75 5.85 -3.30 -9.01
N SER A 76 5.86 -4.33 -8.16
CA SER A 76 4.77 -4.61 -7.22
C SER A 76 4.48 -3.40 -6.30
N ASP A 77 5.52 -2.76 -5.74
CA ASP A 77 5.34 -1.54 -4.94
C ASP A 77 4.73 -0.39 -5.76
N ARG A 78 5.21 -0.20 -7.00
CA ARG A 78 4.70 0.84 -7.92
C ARG A 78 3.25 0.59 -8.33
N GLU A 79 2.85 -0.66 -8.55
CA GLU A 79 1.46 -1.02 -8.84
C GLU A 79 0.51 -0.62 -7.71
N GLN A 80 0.94 -0.77 -6.44
CA GLN A 80 0.14 -0.28 -5.32
C GLN A 80 0.03 1.25 -5.34
N VAL A 81 1.15 1.98 -5.52
CA VAL A 81 1.15 3.45 -5.59
C VAL A 81 0.27 3.99 -6.72
N ARG A 82 0.24 3.32 -7.88
CA ARG A 82 -0.59 3.75 -9.02
C ARG A 82 -2.09 3.77 -8.71
N ARG A 83 -2.56 3.03 -7.70
CA ARG A 83 -3.97 3.04 -7.28
C ARG A 83 -4.40 4.36 -6.64
N TYR A 84 -3.46 5.10 -6.04
CA TYR A 84 -3.73 6.39 -5.37
C TYR A 84 -3.77 7.54 -6.38
N ILE A 85 -3.04 7.43 -7.49
CA ILE A 85 -2.82 8.53 -8.44
C ILE A 85 -4.13 9.11 -9.00
N PRO A 86 -5.10 8.31 -9.51
CA PRO A 86 -6.35 8.88 -10.04
C PRO A 86 -7.16 9.64 -8.99
N VAL A 87 -7.11 9.21 -7.73
CA VAL A 87 -7.82 9.88 -6.62
C VAL A 87 -7.17 11.21 -6.27
N ILE A 88 -5.84 11.24 -6.26
CA ILE A 88 -5.07 12.48 -6.08
C ILE A 88 -5.34 13.45 -7.24
N GLU A 89 -5.29 12.98 -8.49
CA GLU A 89 -5.58 13.78 -9.68
C GLU A 89 -6.99 14.40 -9.63
N SER A 90 -8.01 13.62 -9.25
CA SER A 90 -9.39 14.13 -9.06
C SER A 90 -9.40 15.25 -8.03
N ALA A 91 -8.78 15.05 -6.87
CA ALA A 91 -8.79 16.04 -5.81
C ALA A 91 -8.06 17.35 -6.17
N LEU A 92 -7.04 17.29 -7.03
CA LEU A 92 -6.30 18.46 -7.50
C LEU A 92 -7.02 19.21 -8.63
N THR A 93 -7.88 18.53 -9.38
CA THR A 93 -8.67 19.13 -10.49
C THR A 93 -10.00 19.72 -10.03
N GLU A 94 -10.51 19.31 -8.87
CA GLU A 94 -11.65 19.93 -8.17
C GLU A 94 -11.31 21.23 -7.42
N THR A 95 -10.04 21.67 -7.45
CA THR A 95 -9.54 22.88 -6.77
C THR A 95 -9.71 24.13 -7.64
#